data_AF-A0A920ELA5-F1
#
_entry.id   AF-A0A920ELA5-F1
#
_cell.length_a   1.000
_cell.length_b   1.000
_cell.length_c   1.000
_cell.angle_alpha   90.00
_cell.angle_beta   90.00
_cell.angle_gamma   90.00
#
_symmetry.space_group_name_H-M   'P 1'
#
loop_
_entity.id
_entity.type
_entity.pdbx_description
1 polymer ?
#
loop_
_entity_poly.entity_id
_entity_poly.type
_entity_poly.pdbx_seq_one_letter_code
_entity_poly.pdbx_strand_id
1 'polypeptide(L)'
;MNLKYIVSYLGLVPFLYLILDGYFIEILDITFILDVSIFMACIIFTFIGAYNWDFKNNNFILELYGFLPSLFSMIIIILTLLDFDRVILINAIVFAFLLQLIADLLLTLRGLFPTEYYLRLRIPITATLSLSLIILSRLYDSHI
;
A
#
# COMPACT_ATOMS: atom_id res chain seq x y z
N MET A 1 13.80 -15.19 13.41
CA MET A 1 13.08 -14.16 12.62
C MET A 1 11.97 -13.61 13.49
N ASN A 2 11.85 -12.30 13.65
CA ASN A 2 10.84 -11.70 14.53
C ASN A 2 9.46 -11.83 13.87
N LEU A 3 8.49 -12.42 14.59
CA LEU A 3 7.13 -12.74 14.11
C LEU A 3 6.44 -11.55 13.44
N LYS A 4 6.74 -10.32 13.90
CA LYS A 4 6.21 -9.07 13.33
C LYS A 4 6.51 -8.94 11.83
N TYR A 5 7.73 -9.25 11.39
CA TYR A 5 8.06 -9.15 9.96
C TYR A 5 7.31 -10.19 9.14
N ILE A 6 7.19 -11.43 9.64
CA ILE A 6 6.45 -12.50 8.96
C ILE A 6 4.99 -12.06 8.74
N VAL A 7 4.34 -11.58 9.80
CA VAL A 7 2.95 -11.14 9.75
C VAL A 7 2.77 -9.97 8.78
N SER A 8 3.72 -9.02 8.74
CA SER A 8 3.67 -7.92 7.77
C SER A 8 3.77 -8.40 6.32
N TYR A 9 4.59 -9.41 6.01
CA TYR A 9 4.68 -9.96 4.65
C TYR A 9 3.45 -10.76 4.23
N LEU A 10 2.69 -11.31 5.17
CA LEU A 10 1.41 -11.97 4.85
C LEU A 10 0.40 -11.00 4.22
N GLY A 11 0.53 -9.70 4.44
CA GLY A 11 -0.26 -8.68 3.74
C GLY A 11 -0.09 -8.69 2.21
N LEU A 12 0.96 -9.32 1.68
CA LEU A 12 1.20 -9.46 0.24
C LEU A 12 0.48 -10.66 -0.39
N VAL A 13 0.05 -11.64 0.42
CA VAL A 13 -0.60 -12.88 -0.07
C VAL A 13 -1.83 -12.59 -0.94
N PRO A 14 -2.73 -11.65 -0.58
CA PRO A 14 -3.88 -11.30 -1.42
C PRO A 14 -3.46 -10.85 -2.83
N PHE A 15 -2.39 -10.07 -2.95
CA PHE A 15 -1.91 -9.60 -4.26
C PHE A 15 -1.35 -10.73 -5.11
N LEU A 16 -0.64 -11.69 -4.50
CA LEU A 16 -0.17 -12.87 -5.21
C LEU A 16 -1.36 -13.70 -5.74
N TYR A 17 -2.39 -13.89 -4.92
CA TYR A 17 -3.61 -14.59 -5.33
C TYR A 17 -4.30 -13.87 -6.49
N LEU A 18 -4.51 -12.55 -6.39
CA LEU A 18 -5.17 -11.75 -7.42
C LEU A 18 -4.42 -11.77 -8.75
N ILE A 19 -3.09 -11.73 -8.73
CA ILE A 19 -2.26 -11.84 -9.94
C ILE A 19 -2.39 -13.24 -10.56
N LEU A 20 -2.36 -14.29 -9.74
CA LEU A 20 -2.51 -15.66 -10.22
C LEU A 20 -3.88 -15.89 -10.85
N ASP A 21 -4.94 -15.41 -10.19
CA ASP A 21 -6.30 -15.52 -10.71
C ASP A 21 -6.42 -14.76 -12.03
N GLY A 22 -6.01 -13.49 -12.05
CA GLY A 22 -6.16 -12.63 -13.23
C GLY A 22 -5.40 -13.07 -14.48
N TYR A 23 -4.27 -13.77 -14.36
CA TYR A 23 -3.48 -14.22 -15.52
C TYR A 23 -3.65 -15.69 -15.90
N PHE A 24 -4.13 -16.55 -14.98
CA PHE A 24 -4.08 -18.00 -15.18
C PHE A 24 -5.37 -18.73 -14.84
N ILE A 25 -6.10 -18.32 -13.80
CA ILE A 25 -7.27 -19.07 -13.30
C ILE A 25 -8.58 -18.49 -13.86
N GLU A 26 -8.64 -17.17 -13.99
CA GLU A 26 -9.75 -16.41 -14.58
C GLU A 26 -11.12 -16.71 -13.92
N ILE A 27 -11.15 -16.91 -12.60
CA ILE A 27 -12.41 -17.13 -11.86
C ILE A 27 -13.11 -15.81 -11.57
N LEU A 28 -12.34 -14.77 -11.23
CA LEU A 28 -12.86 -13.47 -10.84
C LEU A 28 -12.91 -12.51 -12.03
N ASP A 29 -13.93 -11.65 -12.02
CA ASP A 29 -14.00 -10.54 -12.97
C ASP A 29 -12.86 -9.54 -12.75
N ILE A 30 -12.34 -8.98 -13.84
CA ILE A 30 -11.20 -8.05 -13.78
C ILE A 30 -11.50 -6.80 -12.94
N THR A 31 -12.73 -6.29 -13.00
CA THR A 31 -13.16 -5.13 -12.20
C THR A 31 -13.11 -5.47 -10.72
N PHE A 32 -13.57 -6.67 -10.35
CA PHE A 32 -13.51 -7.16 -8.98
C PHE A 32 -12.07 -7.31 -8.47
N ILE A 33 -11.18 -7.87 -9.31
CA ILE A 33 -9.76 -8.01 -8.98
C ILE A 33 -9.14 -6.65 -8.67
N LEU A 34 -9.39 -5.63 -9.51
CA LEU A 34 -8.83 -4.29 -9.32
C LEU A 34 -9.40 -3.62 -8.08
N ASP A 35 -10.71 -3.67 -7.87
CA ASP A 35 -11.36 -3.05 -6.71
C ASP A 35 -10.81 -3.64 -5.40
N VAL A 36 -10.69 -4.97 -5.31
CA VAL A 36 -10.08 -5.63 -4.15
C VAL A 36 -8.62 -5.22 -3.98
N SER A 37 -7.85 -5.13 -5.07
CA SER A 37 -6.45 -4.71 -5.00
C SER A 37 -6.29 -3.28 -4.46
N ILE A 38 -7.17 -2.36 -4.87
CA ILE A 38 -7.22 -0.97 -4.40
C ILE A 38 -7.54 -0.95 -2.90
N PHE A 39 -8.59 -1.65 -2.48
CA PHE A 39 -8.99 -1.67 -1.07
C PHE A 39 -7.89 -2.25 -0.17
N MET A 40 -7.28 -3.35 -0.59
CA MET A 40 -6.17 -3.96 0.17
C MET A 40 -4.96 -3.04 0.22
N ALA A 41 -4.65 -2.32 -0.86
CA ALA A 41 -3.56 -1.36 -0.87
C ALA A 41 -3.83 -0.18 0.08
N CYS A 42 -5.05 0.37 0.08
CA CYS A 42 -5.49 1.41 1.01
C CYS A 42 -5.39 0.97 2.49
N ILE A 43 -5.78 -0.27 2.79
CA ILE A 43 -5.66 -0.84 4.13
C ILE A 43 -4.18 -0.87 4.56
N ILE A 44 -3.30 -1.41 3.71
CA ILE A 44 -1.87 -1.50 4.04
C ILE A 44 -1.25 -0.10 4.18
N PHE A 45 -1.57 0.82 3.27
CA PHE A 45 -1.10 2.21 3.30
C PHE A 45 -1.47 2.90 4.61
N THR A 46 -2.71 2.72 5.06
CA THR A 46 -3.20 3.22 6.35
C THR A 46 -2.43 2.64 7.53
N PHE A 47 -2.24 1.32 7.58
CA PHE A 47 -1.52 0.66 8.67
C PHE A 47 -0.06 1.10 8.78
N ILE A 48 0.59 1.31 7.65
CA ILE A 48 1.94 1.86 7.61
C ILE A 48 1.96 3.26 8.24
N GLY A 49 1.01 4.12 7.88
CA GLY A 49 0.89 5.46 8.48
C GLY A 49 0.69 5.38 9.99
N ALA A 50 -0.22 4.53 10.45
CA ALA A 50 -0.52 4.35 11.87
C ALA A 50 0.66 3.81 12.68
N TYR A 51 1.54 2.99 12.08
CA TYR A 51 2.76 2.52 12.76
C TYR A 51 3.67 3.68 13.17
N ASN A 52 3.62 4.79 12.45
CA ASN A 52 4.43 5.96 12.68
C ASN A 52 3.88 6.86 13.80
N TRP A 53 2.70 6.57 14.38
CA TRP A 53 2.17 7.29 15.53
C TRP A 53 2.93 6.96 16.80
N ASP A 54 3.63 7.96 17.36
CA ASP A 54 4.29 7.84 18.66
C ASP A 54 3.45 8.52 19.75
N PHE A 55 2.58 7.76 20.38
CA PHE A 55 1.75 8.21 21.52
C PHE A 55 2.57 8.66 22.74
N LYS A 56 3.86 8.32 22.83
CA LYS A 56 4.68 8.67 24.00
C LYS A 56 5.31 10.05 23.90
N ASN A 57 5.65 10.48 22.69
CA ASN A 57 6.42 11.72 22.47
C ASN A 57 5.56 12.93 22.07
N ASN A 58 4.22 12.79 22.03
CA ASN A 58 3.25 13.88 21.81
C ASN A 58 3.65 14.83 20.67
N ASN A 59 4.12 14.27 19.56
CA ASN A 59 4.65 15.01 18.42
C ASN A 59 3.56 15.15 17.36
N PHE A 60 2.86 16.28 17.42
CA PHE A 60 1.77 16.61 16.51
C PHE A 60 2.13 16.45 15.02
N ILE A 61 3.36 16.78 14.62
CA ILE A 61 3.79 16.67 13.21
C ILE A 61 3.84 15.20 12.78
N LEU A 62 4.34 14.33 13.66
CA LEU A 62 4.44 12.89 13.39
C LEU A 62 3.06 12.22 13.41
N GLU A 63 2.18 12.67 14.30
CA GLU A 63 0.77 12.25 14.35
C GLU A 63 0.03 12.64 13.07
N LEU A 64 0.17 13.89 12.62
CA LEU A 64 -0.43 14.34 11.36
C LEU A 64 0.11 13.54 10.18
N TYR A 65 1.43 13.30 10.14
CA TYR A 65 2.06 12.47 9.12
C TYR A 65 1.50 11.04 9.09
N GLY A 66 1.34 10.39 10.25
CA GLY A 66 0.76 9.05 10.34
C GLY A 66 -0.73 8.99 10.03
N PHE A 67 -1.46 10.10 10.19
CA PHE A 67 -2.88 10.22 9.85
C PHE A 67 -3.11 10.35 8.33
N LEU A 68 -2.26 11.08 7.61
CA LEU A 68 -2.45 11.40 6.19
C LEU A 68 -2.75 10.18 5.30
N PRO A 69 -2.08 9.02 5.47
CA PRO A 69 -2.39 7.81 4.69
C PRO A 69 -3.83 7.33 4.84
N SER A 70 -4.44 7.48 6.02
CA SER A 70 -5.83 7.10 6.27
C SER A 70 -6.81 8.01 5.52
N LEU A 71 -6.55 9.31 5.52
CA LEU A 71 -7.38 10.30 4.82
C LEU A 71 -7.31 10.09 3.31
N PHE A 72 -6.11 9.89 2.77
CA PHE A 72 -5.92 9.57 1.35
C PHE A 72 -6.63 8.27 0.97
N SER A 73 -6.50 7.23 1.79
CA SER A 73 -7.16 5.94 1.55
C SER A 73 -8.69 6.08 1.53
N MET A 74 -9.26 6.87 2.44
CA MET A 74 -10.69 7.15 2.44
C MET A 74 -11.15 7.79 1.13
N ILE A 75 -10.40 8.78 0.61
CA ILE A 75 -10.71 9.44 -0.66
C ILE A 75 -10.66 8.43 -1.81
N ILE A 76 -9.60 7.61 -1.88
CA ILE A 76 -9.46 6.59 -2.93
C ILE A 76 -10.62 5.60 -2.89
N ILE A 77 -10.99 5.09 -1.71
CA ILE A 77 -12.12 4.16 -1.55
C ILE A 77 -13.43 4.79 -2.05
N ILE A 78 -13.70 6.05 -1.68
CA ILE A 78 -14.89 6.77 -2.15
C ILE A 78 -14.87 6.89 -3.69
N LEU A 79 -13.73 7.24 -4.29
CA LEU A 79 -13.61 7.34 -5.74
C LEU A 79 -13.79 6.00 -6.44
N THR A 80 -13.30 4.90 -5.87
CA THR A 80 -13.56 3.54 -6.38
C THR A 80 -15.06 3.23 -6.36
N LEU A 81 -15.76 3.56 -5.28
CA LEU A 81 -17.22 3.34 -5.16
C LEU A 81 -18.04 4.23 -6.10
N LEU A 82 -17.48 5.37 -6.54
CA LEU A 82 -18.06 6.24 -7.56
C LEU A 82 -17.68 5.83 -8.99
N ASP A 83 -17.12 4.63 -9.16
CA ASP A 83 -16.75 4.05 -10.45
C ASP A 83 -15.67 4.85 -11.22
N PHE A 84 -14.78 5.53 -10.49
CA PHE A 84 -13.65 6.23 -11.10
C PHE A 84 -12.66 5.25 -11.74
N ASP A 85 -11.85 5.73 -12.70
CA ASP A 85 -10.91 4.91 -13.44
C ASP A 85 -9.88 4.21 -12.52
N ARG A 86 -9.86 2.88 -12.53
CA ARG A 86 -9.04 2.06 -11.62
C ARG A 86 -7.55 2.23 -11.89
N VAL A 87 -7.16 2.40 -13.16
CA VAL A 87 -5.75 2.58 -13.55
C VAL A 87 -5.22 3.89 -12.97
N ILE A 88 -6.00 4.98 -13.05
CA ILE A 88 -5.65 6.27 -12.44
C ILE A 88 -5.54 6.13 -10.91
N LEU A 89 -6.51 5.46 -10.27
CA LEU A 89 -6.48 5.26 -8.82
C LEU A 89 -5.26 4.43 -8.37
N ILE A 90 -4.96 3.33 -9.07
CA ILE A 90 -3.78 2.51 -8.79
C ILE A 90 -2.49 3.32 -8.92
N ASN A 91 -2.36 4.11 -9.99
CA ASN A 91 -1.19 4.97 -10.19
C ASN A 91 -1.05 6.00 -9.05
N ALA A 92 -2.15 6.58 -8.60
CA ALA A 92 -2.14 7.51 -7.46
C ALA A 92 -1.69 6.82 -6.16
N ILE A 93 -2.15 5.60 -5.90
CA ILE A 93 -1.73 4.80 -4.73
C ILE A 93 -0.24 4.47 -4.80
N VAL A 94 0.26 4.01 -5.96
CA VAL A 94 1.69 3.72 -6.15
C VAL A 94 2.53 4.97 -5.90
N PHE A 95 2.13 6.11 -6.45
CA PHE A 95 2.80 7.38 -6.20
C PHE A 95 2.81 7.73 -4.71
N ALA A 96 1.68 7.59 -4.02
CA ALA A 96 1.57 7.86 -2.58
C ALA A 96 2.47 6.92 -1.74
N PHE A 97 2.55 5.64 -2.08
CA PHE A 97 3.46 4.68 -1.45
C PHE A 97 4.93 5.08 -1.59
N LEU A 98 5.35 5.50 -2.78
CA LEU A 98 6.72 5.95 -3.03
C LEU A 98 7.04 7.25 -2.29
N LEU A 99 6.11 8.20 -2.27
CA LEU A 99 6.26 9.44 -1.51
C LEU A 99 6.38 9.14 -0.01
N GLN A 100 5.56 8.24 0.52
CA GLN A 100 5.64 7.83 1.91
C GLN A 100 6.96 7.12 2.22
N LEU A 101 7.47 6.28 1.32
CA LEU A 101 8.77 5.61 1.49
C LEU A 101 9.92 6.63 1.57
N ILE A 102 9.90 7.67 0.73
CA ILE A 102 10.88 8.77 0.80
C ILE A 102 10.76 9.53 2.13
N ALA A 103 9.55 9.83 2.58
CA ALA A 103 9.35 10.49 3.88
C ALA A 103 9.85 9.61 5.05
N ASP A 104 9.56 8.31 5.04
CA ASP A 104 10.05 7.35 6.03
C ASP A 104 11.59 7.27 6.03
N LEU A 105 12.24 7.38 4.86
CA LEU A 105 13.70 7.47 4.77
C LEU A 105 14.23 8.68 5.53
N LEU A 106 13.64 9.86 5.28
CA LEU A 106 14.06 11.10 5.93
C LEU A 106 13.88 11.02 7.46
N LEU A 107 12.80 10.40 7.93
CA LEU A 107 12.56 10.18 9.36
C LEU A 107 13.54 9.15 9.96
N THR A 108 13.87 8.10 9.21
CA THR A 108 14.88 7.10 9.61
C THR A 108 16.27 7.73 9.71
N LEU A 109 16.66 8.58 8.76
CA LEU A 109 17.95 9.30 8.79
C LEU A 109 18.04 10.28 9.96
N ARG A 110 16.91 10.80 10.45
CA ARG A 110 16.83 11.62 11.68
C ARG A 110 16.80 10.79 12.96
N GLY A 111 16.87 9.46 12.88
CA GLY A 111 16.84 8.56 14.03
C GLY A 111 15.46 8.37 14.66
N LEU A 112 14.38 8.82 14.01
CA LEU A 112 13.02 8.67 14.53
C LEU A 112 12.48 7.25 14.32
N PHE A 113 12.92 6.57 13.27
CA PHE A 113 12.58 5.18 13.01
C PHE A 113 13.81 4.26 12.99
N PRO A 114 13.68 3.00 13.41
CA PRO A 114 14.78 2.04 13.33
C PRO A 114 15.19 1.74 11.89
N THR A 115 16.49 1.81 11.60
CA THR A 115 17.03 1.48 10.26
C THR A 115 16.67 0.06 9.82
N GLU A 116 16.64 -0.90 10.75
CA GLU A 116 16.23 -2.28 10.43
C GLU A 116 14.79 -2.39 9.95
N TYR A 117 13.86 -1.59 10.51
CA TYR A 117 12.48 -1.52 10.05
C TYR A 117 12.41 -0.98 8.62
N TYR A 118 13.14 0.11 8.35
CA TYR A 118 13.16 0.70 7.02
C TYR A 118 13.72 -0.27 5.96
N LEU A 119 14.90 -0.85 6.21
CA LEU A 119 15.58 -1.72 5.24
C LEU A 119 14.91 -3.09 5.07
N ARG A 120 14.47 -3.72 6.16
CA ARG A 120 13.93 -5.08 6.11
C ARG A 120 12.43 -5.13 5.88
N LEU A 121 11.69 -4.04 6.10
CA LEU A 121 10.23 -4.06 5.96
C LEU A 121 9.71 -3.05 4.94
N ARG A 122 10.06 -1.78 5.11
CA ARG A 122 9.49 -0.70 4.28
C ARG A 122 9.88 -0.83 2.82
N ILE A 123 11.17 -0.96 2.52
CA ILE A 123 11.62 -1.10 1.14
C ILE A 123 11.01 -2.34 0.47
N PRO A 124 11.13 -3.57 1.04
CA PRO A 124 10.63 -4.76 0.36
C PRO A 124 9.12 -4.76 0.17
N ILE A 125 8.34 -4.35 1.19
CA ILE A 125 6.88 -4.33 1.09
C ILE A 125 6.41 -3.28 0.09
N THR A 126 6.94 -2.05 0.16
CA THR A 126 6.53 -1.01 -0.78
C THR A 126 6.91 -1.35 -2.21
N ALA A 127 8.10 -1.90 -2.44
CA ALA A 127 8.53 -2.30 -3.79
C ALA A 127 7.65 -3.43 -4.36
N THR A 128 7.37 -4.46 -3.56
CA THR A 128 6.54 -5.59 -3.99
C THR A 128 5.09 -5.18 -4.22
N LEU A 129 4.47 -4.40 -3.32
CA LEU A 129 3.12 -3.87 -3.50
C LEU A 129 2.99 -3.01 -4.75
N SER A 130 3.90 -2.05 -4.93
CA SER A 130 3.87 -1.18 -6.10
C SER A 130 4.02 -1.96 -7.39
N LEU A 131 4.90 -2.97 -7.41
CA LEU A 131 5.05 -3.84 -8.57
C LEU A 131 3.79 -4.67 -8.82
N SER A 132 3.21 -5.28 -7.78
CA SER A 132 1.97 -6.05 -7.89
C SER A 132 0.81 -5.22 -8.43
N LEU A 133 0.66 -3.99 -7.93
CA LEU A 133 -0.36 -3.04 -8.39
C LEU A 133 -0.16 -2.64 -9.85
N ILE A 134 1.08 -2.37 -10.27
CA ILE A 134 1.40 -2.06 -11.67
C ILE A 134 1.06 -3.25 -12.58
N ILE A 135 1.41 -4.48 -12.17
CA ILE A 135 1.09 -5.70 -12.92
C ILE A 135 -0.43 -5.85 -13.08
N LEU A 136 -1.19 -5.71 -12.00
CA LEU A 136 -2.65 -5.79 -12.03
C LEU A 136 -3.28 -4.68 -12.89
N SER A 137 -2.75 -3.47 -12.85
CA SER A 137 -3.18 -2.36 -13.70
C SER A 137 -2.96 -2.66 -15.20
N ARG A 138 -1.84 -3.31 -15.55
CA ARG A 138 -1.57 -3.72 -16.94
C ARG A 138 -2.44 -4.88 -17.42
N LEU A 139 -2.87 -5.74 -16.52
CA LEU A 139 -3.83 -6.79 -16.85
C LEU A 139 -5.14 -6.17 -17.38
N TYR A 140 -5.65 -5.12 -16.74
CA TYR A 140 -6.85 -4.41 -17.18
C TYR A 140 -6.73 -3.86 -18.61
N ASP A 141 -5.61 -3.20 -18.93
CA ASP A 141 -5.35 -2.66 -20.28
C ASP A 141 -5.42 -3.75 -21.37
N SER A 142 -5.16 -5.02 -21.04
CA SER A 142 -5.15 -6.13 -22.00
C SER A 142 -6.51 -6.78 -22.26
N HIS A 143 -7.52 -6.47 -21.45
CA HIS A 143 -8.89 -7.01 -21.56
C HIS A 143 -9.92 -6.02 -22.14
N ILE A 144 -9.48 -4.82 -22.54
CA ILE A 144 -10.27 -3.81 -23.28
C ILE A 144 -9.95 -3.90 -24.77
#